data_AF-A0A892ZMP6-F1
#
_entry.id   AF-A0A892ZMP6-F1
#
_cell.length_a   1.000
_cell.length_b   1.000
_cell.length_c   1.000
_cell.angle_alpha   90.00
_cell.angle_beta   90.00
_cell.angle_gamma   90.00
#
_symmetry.space_group_name_H-M   'P 1'
#
loop_
_entity.id
_entity.type
_entity.pdbx_description
1 polymer ?
#
loop_
_entity_poly.entity_id
_entity_poly.type
_entity_poly.pdbx_seq_one_letter_code
_entity_poly.pdbx_strand_id
1 'polypeptide(L)'
;MKTYTVKEAAKYCKCHPETIREYIRSGVLAASKPGRAYCIKAAVLDAFLDALQNHTVQASLEHRSEQKCQSIQEKMGFGTLISGRRAARELDVLLGQKTSRQPKSCTIN
;
A
#
# COMPACT_ATOMS: atom_id res chain seq x y z
N MET A 1 -5.67 29.29 33.67
CA MET A 1 -5.74 28.82 32.26
C MET A 1 -4.47 29.26 31.55
N LYS A 2 -3.72 28.34 30.94
CA LYS A 2 -2.50 28.68 30.19
C LYS A 2 -2.86 28.96 28.73
N THR A 3 -2.33 30.06 28.20
CA THR A 3 -2.44 30.43 26.78
C THR A 3 -1.05 30.44 26.17
N TYR A 4 -0.95 29.98 24.94
CA TYR A 4 0.29 29.95 24.18
C TYR A 4 0.24 30.96 23.04
N THR A 5 1.37 31.61 22.82
CA THR A 5 1.63 32.37 21.60
C THR A 5 1.97 31.43 20.44
N VAL A 6 1.93 31.94 19.21
CA VAL A 6 2.32 31.18 18.00
C VAL A 6 3.71 30.56 18.13
N LYS A 7 4.68 31.28 18.72
CA LYS A 7 6.05 30.79 18.89
C LYS A 7 6.13 29.64 19.89
N GLU A 8 5.36 29.70 20.97
CA GLU A 8 5.32 28.65 21.99
C GLU A 8 4.60 27.41 21.48
N ALA A 9 3.46 27.59 20.81
CA ALA A 9 2.74 26.50 20.15
C ALA A 9 3.62 25.81 19.09
N ALA A 10 4.36 26.59 18.30
CA ALA A 10 5.31 26.06 17.32
C ALA A 10 6.42 25.22 17.96
N LYS A 11 7.01 25.69 19.07
CA LYS A 11 7.99 24.91 19.84
C LYS A 11 7.40 23.64 20.41
N TYR A 12 6.17 23.70 20.93
CA TYR A 12 5.47 22.56 21.51
C TYR A 12 5.19 21.48 20.47
N CYS A 13 4.61 21.87 19.33
CA CYS A 13 4.34 20.97 18.21
C CYS A 13 5.58 20.65 17.36
N LYS A 14 6.76 21.18 17.70
CA LYS A 14 8.03 21.05 16.95
C LYS A 14 7.88 21.38 15.46
N CYS A 15 7.11 22.41 15.13
CA CYS A 15 6.85 22.85 13.76
C CYS A 15 7.28 24.31 13.53
N HIS A 16 7.29 24.74 12.26
CA HIS A 16 7.60 26.12 11.92
C HIS A 16 6.45 27.05 12.34
N PRO A 17 6.72 28.26 12.90
CA PRO A 17 5.66 29.18 13.32
C PRO A 17 4.74 29.63 12.19
N GLU A 18 5.20 29.56 10.94
CA GLU A 18 4.36 29.84 9.77
C GLU A 18 3.28 28.79 9.56
N THR A 19 3.60 27.51 9.75
CA THR A 19 2.64 26.41 9.68
C THR A 19 1.51 26.58 10.71
N ILE A 20 1.83 27.02 11.93
CA ILE A 20 0.80 27.35 12.94
C ILE A 20 -0.07 28.53 12.47
N ARG A 21 0.50 29.55 11.80
CA ARG A 21 -0.32 30.65 11.25
C ARG A 21 -1.22 30.17 10.13
N GLU A 22 -0.75 29.27 9.27
CA GLU A 22 -1.57 28.67 8.22
C GLU A 22 -2.73 27.88 8.81
N TYR A 23 -2.51 27.05 9.84
CA TYR A 23 -3.58 26.33 10.52
C TYR A 23 -4.62 27.24 11.17
N ILE A 24 -4.19 28.39 11.69
CA ILE A 24 -5.12 29.41 12.21
C ILE A 24 -5.92 30.05 11.05
N ARG A 25 -5.27 30.32 9.91
CA ARG A 25 -5.92 30.92 8.73
C ARG A 25 -6.88 29.98 8.02
N SER A 26 -6.56 28.68 7.99
CA SER A 26 -7.43 27.65 7.43
C SER A 26 -8.58 27.28 8.36
N GLY A 27 -8.60 27.81 9.59
CA GLY A 27 -9.65 27.56 10.57
C GLY A 27 -9.55 26.20 11.28
N VAL A 28 -8.50 25.43 11.01
CA VAL A 28 -8.27 24.12 11.65
C VAL A 28 -7.88 24.30 13.13
N LEU A 29 -7.17 25.39 13.45
CA LEU A 29 -6.77 25.72 14.82
C LEU A 29 -7.52 26.96 15.32
N ALA A 30 -8.38 26.79 16.32
CA ALA A 30 -9.11 27.90 16.93
C ALA A 30 -8.18 28.75 17.80
N ALA A 31 -7.85 29.95 17.32
CA ALA A 31 -7.07 30.94 18.05
C ALA A 31 -7.85 32.24 18.20
N SER A 32 -7.66 32.92 19.33
CA SER A 32 -8.17 34.28 19.53
C SER A 32 -7.08 35.29 19.19
N LYS A 33 -7.45 36.42 18.60
CA LYS A 33 -6.54 37.53 18.31
C LYS A 33 -6.94 38.76 19.13
N PRO A 34 -6.54 38.82 20.42
CA PRO A 34 -6.85 39.97 21.27
C PRO A 34 -6.05 41.23 20.90
N GLY A 35 -4.98 41.10 20.09
CA GLY A 35 -4.14 42.22 19.67
C GLY A 35 -3.24 41.89 18.48
N ARG A 36 -1.96 42.28 18.52
CA ARG A 36 -1.01 42.00 17.43
C ARG A 36 -0.62 40.52 17.32
N ALA A 37 -0.79 39.74 18.38
CA ALA A 37 -0.43 38.32 18.44
C ALA A 37 -1.68 37.43 18.58
N TYR A 38 -1.57 36.19 18.13
CA TYR A 38 -2.55 35.14 18.38
C TYR A 38 -2.32 34.49 19.74
N CYS A 39 -3.41 34.21 20.44
CA CYS A 39 -3.45 33.48 21.70
C CYS A 39 -4.23 32.17 21.49
N ILE A 40 -3.55 31.06 21.72
CA ILE A 40 -4.09 29.71 21.61
C ILE A 40 -4.31 29.17 23.03
N LYS A 41 -5.46 28.56 23.30
CA LYS A 41 -5.71 27.89 24.59
C LYS A 41 -5.03 26.53 24.58
N ALA A 42 -4.43 26.12 25.71
CA ALA A 42 -3.80 24.80 25.85
C ALA A 42 -4.72 23.64 25.39
N ALA A 43 -5.96 23.60 25.89
CA ALA A 43 -6.93 22.56 25.54
C ALA A 43 -7.24 22.46 24.03
N VAL A 44 -7.18 23.58 23.31
CA VAL A 44 -7.40 23.58 21.85
C VAL A 44 -6.18 23.03 21.12
N LEU A 45 -4.97 23.30 21.63
CA LEU A 45 -3.74 22.77 21.07
C LEU A 45 -3.66 21.24 21.26
N ASP A 46 -4.05 20.75 22.44
CA ASP A 46 -4.08 19.32 22.75
C ASP A 46 -5.10 18.60 21.85
N ALA A 47 -6.32 19.12 21.75
CA ALA A 47 -7.35 18.58 20.86
C ALA A 47 -6.93 18.56 19.37
N PHE A 48 -6.16 19.56 18.93
CA PHE A 48 -5.61 19.60 17.58
C PHE A 48 -4.59 18.47 17.35
N LEU A 49 -3.73 18.19 18.32
CA LEU A 49 -2.77 17.08 18.23
C LEU A 49 -3.47 15.72 18.21
N ASP A 50 -4.49 15.55 19.05
CA ASP A 50 -5.31 14.33 19.08
C ASP A 50 -6.01 14.11 17.73
N ALA A 51 -6.58 15.18 17.15
CA ALA A 51 -7.21 15.12 15.83
C ALA A 51 -6.22 14.74 14.72
N LEU A 52 -5.00 15.30 14.75
CA LEU A 52 -3.94 14.99 13.79
C LEU A 52 -3.48 13.53 13.90
N GLN A 53 -3.32 13.03 15.13
CA GLN A 53 -2.97 11.63 15.39
C GLN A 53 -4.06 10.68 14.87
N ASN A 54 -5.33 10.99 15.17
CA ASN A 54 -6.46 10.18 14.71
C ASN A 54 -6.57 10.17 13.18
N HIS A 55 -6.38 11.30 12.51
CA HIS A 55 -6.37 11.35 11.04
C HIS A 55 -5.26 10.46 10.45
N THR A 56 -4.07 10.46 11.06
CA THR A 56 -2.94 9.64 10.60
C THR A 56 -3.22 8.14 10.77
N VAL A 57 -3.86 7.75 11.89
CA VAL A 57 -4.28 6.37 12.13
C VAL A 57 -5.37 5.94 11.15
N GLN A 58 -6.35 6.79 10.87
CA GLN A 58 -7.41 6.51 9.90
C GLN A 58 -6.86 6.37 8.47
N ALA A 59 -5.99 7.29 8.02
CA ALA A 59 -5.33 7.20 6.72
C ALA A 59 -4.46 5.94 6.57
N SER A 60 -3.82 5.50 7.67
CA SER A 60 -3.04 4.24 7.69
C SER A 60 -3.92 3.00 7.58
N LEU A 61 -5.16 3.06 8.07
CA LEU A 61 -6.14 1.97 7.94
C LEU A 61 -6.69 1.88 6.52
N GLU A 62 -6.99 3.02 5.88
CA GLU A 62 -7.46 3.05 4.48
C GLU A 62 -6.42 2.48 3.51
N HIS A 63 -5.13 2.79 3.68
CA HIS A 63 -4.08 2.23 2.84
C HIS A 63 -3.89 0.71 3.04
N ARG A 64 -4.37 0.15 4.15
CA ARG A 64 -4.27 -1.28 4.46
C ARG A 64 -5.53 -2.08 4.05
N SER A 65 -6.70 -1.43 3.94
CA SER A 65 -7.96 -2.11 3.61
C SER A 65 -8.16 -2.33 2.10
N GLU A 66 -7.36 -1.68 1.24
CA GLU A 66 -7.42 -1.86 -0.21
C GLU A 66 -6.32 -2.76 -0.81
N GLN A 67 -5.59 -3.51 0.02
CA GLN A 67 -5.04 -4.79 -0.47
C GLN A 67 -6.18 -5.81 -0.52
N LYS A 68 -7.14 -5.52 -1.40
CA LYS A 68 -8.01 -6.50 -2.00
C LYS A 68 -7.05 -7.51 -2.61
N CYS A 69 -6.87 -8.64 -1.92
CA CYS A 69 -6.13 -9.78 -2.45
C CYS A 69 -6.60 -9.93 -3.89
N GLN A 70 -5.72 -9.69 -4.86
CA GLN A 70 -5.98 -10.04 -6.23
C GLN A 70 -6.06 -11.56 -6.21
N SER A 71 -7.25 -12.10 -5.95
CA SER A 71 -7.50 -13.50 -6.21
C SER A 71 -7.25 -13.63 -7.70
N ILE A 72 -6.13 -14.26 -8.03
CA ILE A 72 -5.78 -14.62 -9.40
C ILE A 72 -6.93 -15.52 -9.86
N GLN A 73 -7.95 -14.94 -10.49
CA GLN A 73 -8.85 -15.68 -11.38
C GLN A 73 -8.09 -15.93 -12.68
N GLU A 74 -6.94 -16.59 -12.60
CA GLU A 74 -6.52 -17.40 -13.71
C GLU A 74 -7.53 -18.53 -13.75
N LYS A 75 -8.40 -18.50 -14.76
CA LYS A 75 -8.97 -19.73 -15.30
C LYS A 75 -7.78 -20.65 -15.51
N MET A 76 -7.56 -21.54 -14.55
CA MET A 76 -6.69 -22.68 -14.65
C MET A 76 -7.34 -23.54 -15.73
N GLY A 77 -7.03 -23.19 -16.98
CA GLY A 77 -7.42 -23.93 -18.16
C GLY A 77 -6.88 -25.32 -17.89
N PHE A 78 -7.81 -26.21 -17.56
CA PHE A 78 -7.66 -27.64 -17.39
C PHE A 78 -6.21 -28.02 -17.14
N GLY A 79 -5.86 -28.22 -15.86
CA GLY A 79 -4.73 -29.04 -15.48
C GLY A 79 -4.83 -30.31 -16.30
N THR A 80 -4.15 -30.28 -17.44
CA THR A 80 -4.28 -31.30 -18.44
C THR A 80 -3.57 -32.42 -17.74
N LEU A 81 -4.33 -33.42 -17.29
CA LEU A 81 -3.77 -34.71 -16.98
C LEU A 81 -3.12 -35.14 -18.28
N ILE A 82 -1.86 -34.73 -18.48
CA ILE A 82 -0.93 -35.36 -19.39
C ILE A 82 -0.94 -36.78 -18.85
N SER A 83 -1.77 -37.62 -19.46
CA SER A 83 -2.02 -38.97 -18.95
C SER A 83 -0.65 -39.60 -18.74
N GLY A 84 -0.44 -40.35 -17.66
CA GLY A 84 0.89 -40.86 -17.31
C GLY A 84 1.61 -41.55 -18.48
N ARG A 85 0.86 -42.05 -19.47
CA ARG A 85 1.36 -42.57 -20.75
C ARG A 85 2.12 -41.54 -21.60
N ARG A 86 1.67 -40.28 -21.66
CA ARG A 86 2.34 -39.21 -22.42
C ARG A 86 3.63 -38.77 -21.74
N ALA A 87 3.61 -38.62 -20.40
CA ALA A 87 4.82 -38.36 -19.61
C ALA A 87 5.84 -39.51 -19.74
N ALA A 88 5.39 -40.77 -19.67
CA ALA A 88 6.26 -41.93 -19.85
C ALA A 88 6.89 -41.97 -21.26
N ARG A 89 6.11 -41.66 -22.30
CA ARG A 89 6.58 -41.67 -23.69
C ARG A 89 7.58 -40.56 -23.99
N GLU A 90 7.39 -39.36 -23.41
CA GLU A 90 8.35 -38.26 -23.53
C GLU A 90 9.68 -38.59 -22.82
N LEU A 91 9.61 -39.24 -21.66
CA LEU A 91 10.79 -39.70 -20.92
C LEU A 91 11.53 -40.81 -21.70
N ASP A 92 10.81 -41.76 -22.31
CA ASP A 92 11.38 -42.83 -23.14
C ASP A 92 12.11 -42.27 -24.38
N VAL A 93 11.58 -41.21 -25.00
CA VAL A 93 12.22 -40.52 -26.13
C VAL A 93 13.51 -39.82 -25.72
N LEU A 94 13.57 -39.25 -24.51
CA LEU A 94 14.77 -38.58 -23.99
C LEU A 94 15.86 -39.58 -23.57
N LEU A 95 15.47 -40.75 -23.05
CA LEU A 95 16.40 -41.79 -22.61
C LEU A 95 16.79 -42.78 -23.72
N GLY A 96 16.05 -42.81 -24.83
CA GLY A 96 16.35 -43.66 -25.97
C GLY A 96 17.74 -43.37 -26.54
N GLN A 97 18.58 -44.41 -26.64
CA GLN A 97 19.88 -44.31 -27.31
C GLN A 97 19.70 -43.89 -28.77
N LYS A 98 20.61 -43.05 -29.27
CA LYS A 98 20.58 -42.51 -30.64
C LYS A 98 21.04 -43.57 -31.65
N THR A 99 20.33 -44.69 -31.73
CA THR A 99 20.71 -45.84 -32.55
C THR A 99 19.82 -45.94 -33.80
N SER A 100 20.47 -45.58 -34.92
CA SER A 100 20.19 -45.88 -36.33
C SER A 100 18.84 -45.49 -36.97
N ARG A 101 18.90 -45.30 -38.30
CA ARG A 101 17.91 -44.64 -39.16
C ARG A 101 16.58 -45.40 -39.22
N GLN A 102 15.46 -44.65 -39.22
CA GLN A 102 14.15 -45.21 -39.56
C GLN A 102 14.17 -45.81 -40.98
N PRO A 103 13.59 -47.01 -41.20
CA PRO A 103 13.38 -47.52 -42.54
C PRO A 103 12.30 -46.70 -43.27
N LYS A 104 12.56 -46.35 -44.54
CA LYS A 104 11.57 -45.73 -45.41
C LYS A 104 10.50 -46.76 -45.76
N SER A 105 9.22 -46.41 -45.63
CA SER A 105 8.10 -47.27 -46.00
C SER A 105 8.16 -47.64 -47.49
N CYS A 106 8.13 -48.94 -47.81
CA CYS A 106 7.86 -49.41 -49.16
C CYS A 106 6.35 -49.61 -49.33
N THR A 107 5.76 -48.83 -50.23
CA THR A 107 4.42 -49.08 -50.76
C THR A 107 4.53 -50.13 -51.87
N ILE A 108 3.74 -51.20 -51.79
CA ILE A 108 3.57 -52.19 -52.86
C ILE A 108 2.14 -51.99 -53.39
N ASN A 109 2.00 -51.82 -54.72
CA ASN A 109 0.71 -51.74 -55.43
C ASN A 109 0.10 -53.13 -55.63
#